data_AF-A0A958RYJ5-F1
#
_entry.id   AF-A0A958RYJ5-F1
#
_cell.length_a   1.000
_cell.length_b   1.000
_cell.length_c   1.000
_cell.angle_alpha   90.00
_cell.angle_beta   90.00
_cell.angle_gamma   90.00
#
_symmetry.space_group_name_H-M   'P 1'
#
loop_
_entity.id
_entity.type
_entity.pdbx_description
1 polymer ?
#
loop_
_entity_poly.entity_id
_entity_poly.type
_entity_poly.pdbx_seq_one_letter_code
_entity_poly.pdbx_strand_id
1 'polypeptide(L)' 'QGGIVEKEASIHISNLSLLTSKGETTRVGYRMDGDNKVRFSKKSNEVI' A
#
# COMPACT_ATOMS: atom_id res chain seq x y z
N GLN A 1 32.81 19.64 -3.33
CA GLN A 1 32.65 18.20 -3.06
C GLN A 1 31.57 17.67 -3.97
N GLY A 2 31.97 17.03 -5.07
CA GLY A 2 31.08 16.18 -5.85
C GLY A 2 31.23 14.75 -5.34
N GLY A 3 30.13 14.01 -5.25
CA GLY A 3 30.09 12.62 -4.81
C GLY A 3 28.90 11.92 -5.46
N ILE A 4 28.94 10.58 -5.50
CA ILE A 4 27.79 9.79 -5.92
C ILE A 4 26.71 9.98 -4.85
N VAL A 5 25.66 10.69 -5.22
CA VAL A 5 24.47 10.88 -4.38
C VAL A 5 23.42 9.93 -4.89
N GLU A 6 23.09 8.92 -4.08
CA GLU A 6 21.96 8.04 -4.38
C GLU A 6 20.66 8.85 -4.29
N LYS A 7 19.87 8.79 -5.36
CA LYS A 7 18.55 9.40 -5.43
C LYS A 7 17.57 8.34 -5.87
N GLU A 8 16.41 8.32 -5.23
CA GLU A 8 15.36 7.36 -5.52
C GLU A 8 14.83 7.54 -6.96
N ALA A 9 14.74 6.42 -7.68
CA ALA A 9 14.10 6.36 -8.99
C ALA A 9 12.59 6.12 -8.83
N SER A 10 11.80 6.60 -9.78
CA SER A 10 10.37 6.31 -9.80
C SER A 10 10.11 4.83 -10.08
N ILE A 11 9.11 4.26 -9.42
CA ILE A 11 8.68 2.87 -9.58
C ILE A 11 7.22 2.88 -10.04
N HIS A 12 6.90 2.00 -10.99
CA HIS A 12 5.54 1.86 -11.50
C HIS A 12 4.61 1.24 -10.45
N ILE A 13 3.40 1.79 -10.32
CA ILE A 13 2.44 1.41 -9.25
C ILE A 13 2.08 -0.08 -9.23
N SER A 14 2.07 -0.76 -10.38
CA SER A 14 1.79 -2.20 -10.45
C SER A 14 2.87 -3.08 -9.81
N ASN A 15 4.07 -2.54 -9.60
CA ASN A 15 5.17 -3.24 -8.93
C ASN A 15 5.18 -3.00 -7.41
N LEU A 16 4.18 -2.29 -6.88
CA LEU A 16 3.98 -2.10 -5.44
C LEU A 16 2.80 -2.95 -4.95
N SER A 17 2.88 -3.38 -3.70
CA SER A 17 1.78 -4.06 -3.00
C SER A 17 1.68 -3.50 -1.59
N LEU A 18 0.46 -3.39 -1.08
CA LEU A 18 0.22 -2.94 0.29
C LEU A 18 0.40 -4.11 1.25
N LEU A 19 1.13 -3.85 2.33
CA LEU A 19 1.34 -4.82 3.40
C LEU A 19 0.20 -4.70 4.42
N THR A 20 -0.26 -5.84 4.93
CA THR A 20 -1.11 -5.86 6.12
C THR A 20 -0.28 -5.54 7.36
N SER A 21 -0.96 -5.26 8.48
CA SER A 21 -0.36 -5.18 9.82
C SER A 21 0.48 -6.41 10.18
N LYS A 22 0.24 -7.55 9.54
CA LYS A 22 0.95 -8.84 9.69
C LYS A 22 2.10 -9.03 8.69
N GLY A 23 2.42 -8.02 7.89
CA GLY A 23 3.52 -8.05 6.92
C GLY A 23 3.25 -8.85 5.65
N GLU A 24 2.00 -9.28 5.41
CA GLU A 24 1.65 -10.05 4.23
C GLU A 24 1.21 -9.13 3.07
N THR A 25 1.55 -9.50 1.83
CA THR A 25 1.11 -8.74 0.65
C THR A 25 -0.38 -8.95 0.41
N THR A 26 -1.12 -7.85 0.27
CA THR A 26 -2.57 -7.93 0.04
C THR A 26 -3.06 -6.94 -1.00
N ARG A 27 -4.13 -7.36 -1.67
CA ARG A 27 -4.92 -6.49 -2.55
C ARG A 27 -5.94 -5.74 -1.72
N VAL A 28 -6.14 -4.47 -2.05
CA VAL A 28 -7.14 -3.63 -1.39
C VAL A 28 -8.52 -3.76 -2.04
N GLY A 29 -9.55 -3.71 -1.20
CA GLY A 29 -10.93 -3.43 -1.56
C GLY A 29 -11.37 -2.11 -0.94
N TYR A 30 -12.53 -1.62 -1.38
CA TYR A 30 -13.18 -0.45 -0.80
C TYR A 30 -14.54 -0.84 -0.25
N ARG A 31 -14.83 -0.45 0.99
CA ARG A 31 -16.14 -0.61 1.62
C ARG A 31 -16.57 0.75 2.19
N MET A 32 -17.87 0.98 2.25
CA MET A 32 -18.43 2.11 2.98
C MET A 32 -18.64 1.70 4.44
N ASP A 33 -18.03 2.44 5.36
CA ASP A 33 -18.32 2.34 6.80
C ASP A 33 -19.03 3.64 7.21
N GLY A 34 -20.36 3.58 7.22
CA GLY A 34 -21.22 4.76 7.27
C GLY A 34 -20.99 5.67 6.05
N ASP A 35 -20.60 6.92 6.33
CA ASP A 35 -20.35 7.94 5.31
C ASP A 35 -18.93 7.91 4.73
N ASN A 36 -18.02 7.11 5.32
CA ASN A 36 -16.60 7.10 4.94
C ASN A 36 -16.24 5.87 4.10
N LYS A 37 -15.52 6.11 3.00
CA LYS A 37 -14.97 5.05 2.15
C LYS A 37 -13.65 4.56 2.72
N VAL A 38 -13.67 3.43 3.41
CA VAL A 38 -12.50 2.78 3.99
C VAL A 38 -11.89 1.76 3.03
N ARG A 39 -10.55 1.70 3.03
CA ARG A 39 -9.80 0.64 2.36
C ARG A 39 -9.75 -0.56 3.30
N PHE A 40 -9.98 -1.75 2.75
CA PHE A 40 -9.84 -2.99 3.52
C PHE A 40 -8.93 -3.97 2.77
N SER A 41 -8.20 -4.79 3.52
CA SER A 41 -7.43 -5.89 2.96
C SER A 41 -8.37 -6.99 2.50
N LYS A 42 -8.29 -7.42 1.24
CA LYS A 42 -9.10 -8.56 0.75
C LYS A 42 -8.70 -9.90 1.39
N LYS A 43 -7.52 -10.00 2.01
CA LYS A 43 -7.02 -11.25 2.59
C LYS A 43 -7.44 -11.39 4.06
N SER A 44 -7.29 -10.33 4.86
CA SER A 44 -7.60 -10.35 6.30
C SER A 44 -8.94 -9.69 6.66
N ASN A 45 -9.62 -9.03 5.71
CA ASN A 45 -10.80 -8.18 5.95
C ASN A 45 -10.57 -7.08 7.00
N GLU A 46 -9.32 -6.82 7.37
CA GLU A 46 -8.93 -5.73 8.26
C GLU A 46 -8.95 -4.41 7.48
N VAL A 47 -9.34 -3.34 8.16
CA VAL A 47 -9.27 -1.97 7.61
C VAL A 47 -7.81 -1.54 7.54
N ILE A 48 -7.40 -1.00 6.38
CA ILE A 48 -6.05 -0.48 6.11
C ILE A 48 -6.07 1.05 6.22
#